data_AF-A5GT23-F1
#
_entry.id   AF-A5GT23-F1
#
_cell.length_a   1.000
_cell.length_b   1.000
_cell.length_c   1.000
_cell.angle_alpha   90.00
_cell.angle_beta   90.00
_cell.angle_gamma   90.00
#
_symmetry.space_group_name_H-M   'P 1'
#
loop_
_entity.id
_entity.type
_entity.pdbx_description
1 polymer ?
#
loop_
_entity_poly.entity_id
_entity_poly.type
_entity_poly.pdbx_seq_one_letter_code
_entity_poly.pdbx_strand_id
1 'polypeptide(L)'
;MEPIQDQGMADTTSTGANLEAAFGGESMANRQYLFFADVAHALGHNELSKLFRETAAQETEHAFAHFRLLHPELTIADPASLSEEQKQAILARCLELAIEGETYEYTTMYPDFAAQARQDRDSGAEAEFDEQTAESKEHAGIFRRAARNFGLLTPIEHHHADRYTAALQGLQGGGEAGLAAEPVAGLWICKVCSMIYDPKDGDPDSGIAPGTPFEDIPEDWVCTICGARKSSFVPYRPVDLKAA
;
A
#
# COMPACT_ATOMS: atom_id res chain seq x y z
N MET A 1 14.64 14.92 31.52
CA MET A 1 13.48 14.36 30.81
C MET A 1 13.87 14.41 29.35
N GLU A 2 14.34 13.28 28.82
CA GLU A 2 14.79 13.18 27.43
C GLU A 2 13.61 13.33 26.46
N PRO A 3 13.82 13.92 25.28
CA PRO A 3 12.76 14.04 24.28
C PRO A 3 12.53 12.69 23.60
N ILE A 4 11.26 12.34 23.45
CA ILE A 4 10.76 11.16 22.75
C ILE A 4 11.16 11.28 21.28
N GLN A 5 11.91 10.30 20.77
CA GLN A 5 12.28 10.21 19.36
C GLN A 5 11.07 9.77 18.53
N ASP A 6 10.82 10.53 17.48
CA ASP A 6 9.88 10.30 16.40
C ASP A 6 10.25 9.01 15.64
N GLN A 7 9.42 7.96 15.73
CA GLN A 7 9.59 6.67 15.05
C GLN A 7 8.67 6.58 13.83
N GLY A 8 8.92 7.44 12.83
CA GLY A 8 8.03 7.57 11.68
C GLY A 8 8.71 8.12 10.43
N MET A 9 9.93 7.66 10.12
CA MET A 9 10.53 7.86 8.80
C MET A 9 11.36 6.64 8.48
N ALA A 10 11.06 5.97 7.36
CA ALA A 10 11.91 4.93 6.80
C ALA A 10 13.35 5.45 6.80
N ASP A 11 14.23 4.74 7.50
CA ASP A 11 15.59 5.16 7.77
C ASP A 11 16.36 5.15 6.45
N THR A 12 16.47 6.31 5.78
CA THR A 12 17.22 6.49 4.52
C THR A 12 18.73 6.44 4.76
N THR A 13 19.18 5.58 5.67
CA THR A 13 20.59 5.33 5.95
C THR A 13 21.13 4.39 4.89
N SER A 14 22.42 4.48 4.60
CA SER A 14 23.11 3.51 3.73
C SER A 14 22.95 2.07 4.22
N THR A 15 22.63 1.87 5.50
CA THR A 15 22.37 0.54 6.07
C THR A 15 20.98 0.02 5.71
N GLY A 16 19.93 0.85 5.74
CA GLY A 16 18.58 0.46 5.29
C GLY A 16 18.59 -0.01 3.84
N ALA A 17 19.20 0.77 2.95
CA ALA A 17 19.35 0.39 1.53
C ALA A 17 20.16 -0.91 1.33
N ASN A 18 21.19 -1.14 2.15
CA ASN A 18 21.95 -2.40 2.11
C ASN A 18 21.10 -3.59 2.56
N LEU A 19 20.23 -3.41 3.56
CA LEU A 19 19.32 -4.46 4.04
C LEU A 19 18.23 -4.79 3.01
N GLU A 20 17.67 -3.79 2.32
CA GLU A 20 16.74 -3.99 1.20
C GLU A 20 17.41 -4.74 0.05
N ALA A 21 18.63 -4.34 -0.32
CA ALA A 21 19.41 -5.02 -1.35
C ALA A 21 19.74 -6.47 -0.95
N ALA A 22 20.09 -6.72 0.31
CA ALA A 22 20.32 -8.07 0.82
C ALA A 22 19.03 -8.90 0.80
N PHE A 23 17.90 -8.35 1.26
CA PHE A 23 16.60 -9.02 1.20
C PHE A 23 16.22 -9.41 -0.25
N GLY A 24 16.40 -8.50 -1.21
CA GLY A 24 16.21 -8.79 -2.63
C GLY A 24 17.17 -9.87 -3.15
N GLY A 25 18.45 -9.80 -2.77
CA GLY A 25 19.48 -10.77 -3.13
C GLY A 25 19.15 -12.20 -2.66
N GLU A 26 18.82 -12.36 -1.39
CA GLU A 26 18.47 -13.66 -0.80
C GLU A 26 17.14 -14.20 -1.36
N SER A 27 16.19 -13.32 -1.65
CA SER A 27 14.93 -13.69 -2.31
C SER A 27 15.15 -14.23 -3.72
N MET A 28 16.03 -13.60 -4.52
CA MET A 28 16.42 -14.09 -5.84
C MET A 28 17.14 -15.44 -5.74
N ALA A 29 18.12 -15.57 -4.83
CA ALA A 29 18.88 -16.81 -4.63
C ALA A 29 17.95 -17.99 -4.27
N ASN A 30 17.01 -17.77 -3.35
CA ASN A 30 15.99 -18.76 -3.00
C ASN A 30 15.20 -19.25 -4.23
N ARG A 31 14.67 -18.34 -5.05
CA ARG A 31 13.86 -18.71 -6.23
C ARG A 31 14.70 -19.45 -7.28
N GLN A 32 15.95 -19.03 -7.47
CA GLN A 32 16.89 -19.73 -8.35
C GLN A 32 17.18 -21.16 -7.88
N TYR A 33 17.48 -21.35 -6.59
CA TYR A 33 17.80 -22.68 -6.07
C TYR A 33 16.60 -23.64 -6.12
N LEU A 34 15.38 -23.16 -5.89
CA LEU A 34 14.19 -24.00 -6.10
C LEU A 34 14.04 -24.43 -7.57
N PHE A 35 14.28 -23.53 -8.52
CA PHE A 35 14.28 -23.87 -9.94
C PHE A 35 15.39 -24.88 -10.28
N PHE A 36 16.60 -24.68 -9.74
CA PHE A 36 17.71 -25.62 -9.93
C PHE A 36 17.42 -26.99 -9.32
N ALA A 37 16.69 -27.04 -8.21
CA ALA A 37 16.24 -28.29 -7.62
C ALA A 37 15.32 -29.08 -8.56
N ASP A 38 14.40 -28.40 -9.25
CA ASP A 38 13.51 -29.02 -10.23
C ASP A 38 14.29 -29.55 -11.43
N VAL A 39 15.24 -28.77 -11.95
CA VAL A 39 16.14 -29.20 -13.03
C VAL A 39 16.97 -30.42 -12.61
N ALA A 40 17.59 -30.38 -11.44
CA ALA A 40 18.39 -31.50 -10.92
C ALA A 40 17.54 -32.76 -10.74
N HIS A 41 16.31 -32.63 -10.24
CA HIS A 41 15.38 -33.75 -10.12
C HIS A 41 15.00 -34.34 -11.47
N ALA A 42 14.63 -33.51 -12.44
CA ALA A 42 14.27 -33.94 -13.79
C ALA A 42 15.42 -34.68 -14.50
N LEU A 43 16.67 -34.36 -14.16
CA LEU A 43 17.86 -35.04 -14.68
C LEU A 43 18.29 -36.28 -13.85
N GLY A 44 17.52 -36.66 -12.83
CA GLY A 44 17.78 -37.84 -12.01
C GLY A 44 18.79 -37.63 -10.87
N HIS A 45 19.21 -36.40 -10.60
CA HIS A 45 20.14 -36.05 -9.52
C HIS A 45 19.41 -35.68 -8.22
N ASN A 46 18.77 -36.69 -7.59
CA ASN A 46 17.91 -36.48 -6.42
C ASN A 46 18.63 -35.86 -5.20
N GLU A 47 19.86 -36.27 -4.90
CA GLU A 47 20.62 -35.70 -3.77
C GLU A 47 20.98 -34.23 -4.00
N LEU A 48 21.32 -33.86 -5.24
CA LEU A 48 21.60 -32.48 -5.60
C LEU A 48 20.32 -31.62 -5.58
N SER A 49 19.19 -32.17 -6.06
CA SER A 49 17.89 -31.53 -5.93
C SER A 49 17.55 -31.24 -4.47
N LYS A 50 17.75 -32.23 -3.59
CA LYS A 50 17.53 -32.08 -2.15
C LYS A 50 18.42 -30.98 -1.56
N LEU A 51 19.72 -30.99 -1.89
CA LEU A 51 20.65 -29.95 -1.45
C LEU A 51 20.17 -28.55 -1.86
N PHE A 52 19.76 -28.35 -3.11
CA PHE A 52 19.25 -27.07 -3.56
C PHE A 52 17.99 -26.61 -2.80
N ARG A 53 17.06 -27.53 -2.49
CA ARG A 53 15.87 -27.19 -1.69
C ARG A 53 16.23 -26.81 -0.25
N GLU A 54 17.19 -27.52 0.35
CA GLU A 54 17.68 -27.22 1.69
C GLU A 54 18.37 -25.85 1.74
N THR A 55 19.23 -25.55 0.76
CA THR A 55 19.87 -24.23 0.64
C THR A 55 18.84 -23.13 0.37
N ALA A 56 17.86 -23.36 -0.49
CA ALA A 56 16.78 -22.39 -0.69
C ALA A 56 16.05 -22.08 0.63
N ALA A 57 15.76 -23.09 1.45
CA ALA A 57 15.14 -22.87 2.76
C ALA A 57 16.04 -22.02 3.69
N GLN A 58 17.36 -22.16 3.61
CA GLN A 58 18.30 -21.30 4.34
C GLN A 58 18.26 -19.85 3.84
N GLU A 59 18.21 -19.61 2.53
CA GLU A 59 18.09 -18.25 1.99
C GLU A 59 16.76 -17.59 2.36
N THR A 60 15.70 -18.37 2.57
CA THR A 60 14.44 -17.84 3.15
C THR A 60 14.67 -17.29 4.55
N GLU A 61 15.41 -18.01 5.40
CA GLU A 61 15.72 -17.53 6.76
C GLU A 61 16.66 -16.32 6.75
N HIS A 62 17.61 -16.25 5.82
CA HIS A 62 18.45 -15.06 5.63
C HIS A 62 17.61 -13.85 5.20
N ALA A 63 16.74 -14.01 4.19
CA ALA A 63 15.81 -12.96 3.77
C ALA A 63 14.94 -12.48 4.94
N PHE A 64 14.36 -13.40 5.72
CA PHE A 64 13.57 -13.04 6.90
C PHE A 64 14.40 -12.36 8.00
N ALA A 65 15.67 -12.71 8.18
CA ALA A 65 16.54 -12.01 9.12
C ALA A 65 16.73 -10.54 8.72
N HIS A 66 16.95 -10.26 7.43
CA HIS A 66 17.02 -8.89 6.91
C HIS A 66 15.69 -8.15 7.01
N PHE A 67 14.58 -8.80 6.64
CA PHE A 67 13.25 -8.20 6.70
C PHE A 67 12.83 -7.82 8.13
N ARG A 68 13.20 -8.61 9.15
CA ARG A 68 12.99 -8.27 10.56
C ARG A 68 13.77 -7.03 11.01
N LEU A 69 14.93 -6.76 10.40
CA LEU A 69 15.71 -5.54 10.67
C LEU A 69 15.13 -4.31 9.96
N LEU A 70 14.53 -4.50 8.78
CA LEU A 70 13.81 -3.45 8.04
C LEU A 70 12.47 -3.09 8.71
N HIS A 71 11.78 -4.10 9.24
CA HIS A 71 10.45 -3.99 9.84
C HIS A 71 10.43 -4.57 11.26
N PRO A 72 11.18 -3.97 12.21
CA PRO A 72 11.22 -4.46 13.60
C PRO A 72 9.84 -4.43 14.26
N GLU A 73 8.94 -3.54 13.84
CA GLU A 73 7.55 -3.44 14.30
C GLU A 73 6.71 -4.70 14.02
N LEU A 74 7.12 -5.53 13.04
CA LEU A 74 6.45 -6.78 12.70
C LEU A 74 7.01 -8.00 13.46
N THR A 75 8.08 -7.82 14.23
CA THR A 75 8.74 -8.93 14.94
C THR A 75 8.02 -9.24 16.25
N ILE A 76 7.38 -10.41 16.32
CA ILE A 76 6.62 -10.86 17.49
C ILE A 76 7.44 -11.90 18.28
N ALA A 77 7.90 -11.54 19.47
CA ALA A 77 8.60 -12.46 20.37
C ALA A 77 7.65 -13.37 21.16
N ASP A 78 6.54 -12.82 21.66
CA ASP A 78 5.50 -13.55 22.39
C ASP A 78 4.11 -13.03 21.99
N PRO A 79 3.39 -13.73 21.10
CA PRO A 79 2.05 -13.34 20.68
C PRO A 79 1.03 -13.26 21.82
N ALA A 80 1.23 -13.98 22.92
CA ALA A 80 0.31 -13.98 24.06
C ALA A 80 0.43 -12.71 24.91
N SER A 81 1.54 -11.97 24.78
CA SER A 81 1.75 -10.71 25.49
C SER A 81 1.11 -9.49 24.81
N LEU A 82 0.67 -9.64 23.56
CA LEU A 82 0.07 -8.57 22.77
C LEU A 82 -1.43 -8.41 23.08
N SER A 83 -1.89 -7.16 23.21
CA SER A 83 -3.32 -6.84 23.20
C SER A 83 -3.93 -7.08 21.81
N GLU A 84 -5.26 -7.16 21.74
CA GLU A 84 -5.94 -7.30 20.45
C GLU A 84 -5.70 -6.09 19.55
N GLU A 85 -5.61 -4.89 20.12
CA GLU A 85 -5.29 -3.65 19.39
C GLU A 85 -3.88 -3.70 18.80
N GLN A 86 -2.89 -4.22 19.54
CA GLN A 86 -1.52 -4.37 19.03
C GLN A 86 -1.44 -5.40 17.90
N LYS A 87 -2.12 -6.54 18.04
CA LYS A 87 -2.21 -7.54 16.97
C LYS A 87 -2.86 -6.96 15.73
N GLN A 88 -3.91 -6.17 15.92
CA GLN A 88 -4.63 -5.51 14.83
C GLN A 88 -3.74 -4.50 14.10
N ALA A 89 -2.97 -3.68 14.83
CA ALA A 89 -2.02 -2.74 14.24
C ALA A 89 -0.91 -3.44 13.43
N ILE A 90 -0.36 -4.54 13.93
CA ILE A 90 0.66 -5.33 13.20
C ILE A 90 0.08 -5.90 11.90
N LEU A 91 -1.13 -6.47 11.96
CA LEU A 91 -1.80 -7.00 10.77
C LEU A 91 -2.15 -5.90 9.76
N ALA A 92 -2.54 -4.71 10.23
CA ALA A 92 -2.75 -3.56 9.37
C ALA A 92 -1.45 -3.18 8.64
N ARG A 93 -0.32 -3.11 9.35
CA ARG A 93 0.97 -2.79 8.74
C ARG A 93 1.41 -3.83 7.69
N CYS A 94 1.16 -5.11 7.92
CA CYS A 94 1.40 -6.15 6.90
C CYS A 94 0.58 -5.91 5.63
N LEU A 95 -0.69 -5.52 5.76
CA LEU A 95 -1.56 -5.24 4.61
C LEU A 95 -1.17 -3.95 3.89
N GLU A 96 -0.73 -2.93 4.62
CA GLU A 96 -0.19 -1.70 4.04
C GLU A 96 1.04 -2.00 3.17
N LEU A 97 2.03 -2.75 3.69
CA LEU A 97 3.22 -3.15 2.94
C LEU A 97 2.87 -3.94 1.67
N ALA A 98 1.91 -4.86 1.76
CA ALA A 98 1.43 -5.61 0.60
C ALA A 98 0.76 -4.68 -0.44
N ILE A 99 -0.09 -3.75 -0.01
CA ILE A 99 -0.74 -2.78 -0.91
C ILE A 99 0.30 -1.84 -1.53
N GLU A 100 1.28 -1.36 -0.76
CA GLU A 100 2.38 -0.52 -1.21
C GLU A 100 3.18 -1.21 -2.31
N GLY A 101 3.58 -2.47 -2.09
CA GLY A 101 4.31 -3.30 -3.06
C GLY A 101 3.52 -3.47 -4.36
N GLU A 102 2.31 -4.01 -4.28
CA GLU A 102 1.46 -4.21 -5.47
C GLU A 102 1.17 -2.89 -6.20
N THR A 103 0.94 -1.79 -5.46
CA THR A 103 0.73 -0.47 -6.08
C THR A 103 1.96 -0.04 -6.87
N TYR A 104 3.15 -0.13 -6.29
CA TYR A 104 4.38 0.20 -7.00
C TYR A 104 4.58 -0.67 -8.25
N GLU A 105 4.26 -1.96 -8.16
CA GLU A 105 4.35 -2.91 -9.27
C GLU A 105 3.47 -2.49 -10.45
N TYR A 106 2.16 -2.28 -10.24
CA TYR A 106 1.25 -1.97 -11.34
C TYR A 106 1.24 -0.49 -11.78
N THR A 107 1.69 0.46 -10.96
CA THR A 107 1.74 1.88 -11.37
C THR A 107 3.06 2.30 -11.96
N THR A 108 4.16 1.62 -11.59
CA THR A 108 5.52 2.09 -11.87
C THR A 108 6.38 1.00 -12.45
N MET A 109 6.66 -0.07 -11.70
CA MET A 109 7.71 -1.03 -12.05
C MET A 109 7.43 -1.77 -13.37
N TYR A 110 6.29 -2.46 -13.47
CA TYR A 110 5.96 -3.22 -14.66
C TYR A 110 5.64 -2.33 -15.87
N PRO A 111 4.93 -1.19 -15.74
CA PRO A 111 4.80 -0.24 -16.84
C PRO A 111 6.13 0.26 -17.41
N ASP A 112 7.10 0.59 -16.55
CA ASP A 112 8.43 1.03 -16.97
C ASP A 112 9.19 -0.10 -17.67
N PHE A 113 9.09 -1.32 -17.15
CA PHE A 113 9.72 -2.49 -17.76
C PHE A 113 9.10 -2.86 -19.11
N ALA A 114 7.77 -2.79 -19.24
CA ALA A 114 7.08 -2.97 -20.51
C ALA A 114 7.50 -1.89 -21.54
N ALA A 115 7.65 -0.63 -21.10
CA ALA A 115 8.15 0.44 -21.96
C ALA A 115 9.58 0.19 -22.44
N GLN A 116 10.44 -0.34 -21.57
CA GLN A 116 11.81 -0.73 -21.94
C GLN A 116 11.81 -1.93 -22.89
N ALA A 117 10.99 -2.96 -22.63
CA ALA A 117 10.86 -4.14 -23.50
C ALA A 117 10.38 -3.75 -24.91
N ARG A 118 9.45 -2.79 -25.02
CA ARG A 118 9.05 -2.18 -26.30
C ARG A 118 10.22 -1.52 -27.03
N GLN A 119 11.05 -0.76 -26.30
CA GLN A 119 12.24 -0.12 -26.88
C GLN A 119 13.22 -1.16 -27.42
N ASP A 120 13.39 -2.26 -26.69
CA ASP A 120 14.30 -3.35 -27.05
C ASP A 120 13.71 -4.30 -28.10
N ARG A 121 12.41 -4.15 -28.43
CA ARG A 121 11.62 -4.99 -29.33
C ARG A 121 11.52 -6.44 -28.85
N ASP A 122 11.46 -6.63 -27.54
CA ASP A 122 11.18 -7.92 -26.90
C ASP A 122 9.68 -8.03 -26.59
N SER A 123 8.91 -8.50 -27.57
CA SER A 123 7.46 -8.65 -27.43
C SER A 123 7.04 -9.73 -26.43
N GLY A 124 7.95 -10.66 -26.08
CA GLY A 124 7.69 -11.69 -25.08
C GLY A 124 7.73 -11.08 -23.69
N ALA A 125 8.80 -10.33 -23.38
CA ALA A 125 8.93 -9.62 -22.12
C ALA A 125 7.87 -8.53 -21.95
N GLU A 126 7.54 -7.78 -23.02
CA GLU A 126 6.46 -6.78 -22.98
C GLU A 126 5.13 -7.42 -22.54
N ALA A 127 4.72 -8.52 -23.18
CA ALA A 127 3.46 -9.18 -22.89
C ALA A 127 3.41 -9.71 -21.45
N GLU A 128 4.51 -10.28 -20.96
CA GLU A 128 4.63 -10.74 -19.56
C GLU A 128 4.48 -9.59 -18.57
N PHE A 129 5.16 -8.46 -18.79
CA PHE A 129 5.06 -7.30 -17.89
C PHE A 129 3.68 -6.64 -17.92
N ASP A 130 3.02 -6.59 -19.07
CA ASP A 130 1.64 -6.10 -19.18
C ASP A 130 0.66 -7.04 -18.44
N GLU A 131 0.86 -8.37 -18.50
CA GLU A 131 0.07 -9.35 -17.73
C GLU A 131 0.30 -9.19 -16.22
N GLN A 132 1.55 -9.08 -15.78
CA GLN A 132 1.91 -8.88 -14.37
C GLN A 132 1.39 -7.54 -13.83
N THR A 133 1.34 -6.49 -14.66
CA THR A 133 0.68 -5.22 -14.31
C THR A 133 -0.80 -5.43 -13.98
N ALA A 134 -1.51 -6.21 -14.81
CA ALA A 134 -2.93 -6.50 -14.59
C ALA A 134 -3.18 -7.35 -13.35
N GLU A 135 -2.36 -8.38 -13.12
CA GLU A 135 -2.43 -9.26 -11.95
C GLU A 135 -2.14 -8.49 -10.65
N SER A 136 -1.08 -7.69 -10.62
CA SER A 136 -0.72 -6.89 -9.44
C SER A 136 -1.82 -5.88 -9.07
N LYS A 137 -2.49 -5.30 -10.07
CA LYS A 137 -3.69 -4.47 -9.83
C LYS A 137 -4.82 -5.25 -9.16
N GLU A 138 -5.04 -6.51 -9.55
CA GLU A 138 -6.01 -7.39 -8.89
C GLU A 138 -5.62 -7.68 -7.45
N HIS A 139 -4.35 -8.01 -7.19
CA HIS A 139 -3.81 -8.25 -5.85
C HIS A 139 -3.99 -7.05 -4.92
N ALA A 140 -3.62 -5.84 -5.37
CA ALA A 140 -3.85 -4.62 -4.61
C ALA A 140 -5.35 -4.45 -4.26
N GLY A 141 -6.24 -4.76 -5.21
CA GLY A 141 -7.69 -4.80 -4.99
C GLY A 141 -8.10 -5.82 -3.92
N ILE A 142 -7.53 -7.03 -3.93
CA ILE A 142 -7.77 -8.09 -2.94
C ILE A 142 -7.34 -7.61 -1.55
N PHE A 143 -6.12 -7.08 -1.41
CA PHE A 143 -5.61 -6.62 -0.12
C PHE A 143 -6.40 -5.42 0.42
N ARG A 144 -6.78 -4.46 -0.44
CA ARG A 144 -7.66 -3.35 -0.05
C ARG A 144 -9.01 -3.85 0.44
N ARG A 145 -9.61 -4.85 -0.22
CA ARG A 145 -10.86 -5.47 0.25
C ARG A 145 -10.67 -6.20 1.58
N ALA A 146 -9.60 -6.96 1.73
CA ALA A 146 -9.28 -7.66 2.98
C ALA A 146 -9.14 -6.66 4.13
N ALA A 147 -8.32 -5.64 3.95
CA ALA A 147 -8.09 -4.64 4.98
C ALA A 147 -9.37 -3.85 5.33
N ARG A 148 -10.26 -3.58 4.38
CA ARG A 148 -11.62 -3.05 4.70
C ARG A 148 -12.44 -4.03 5.53
N ASN A 149 -12.47 -5.30 5.16
CA ASN A 149 -13.25 -6.33 5.86
C ASN A 149 -12.77 -6.58 7.29
N PHE A 150 -11.47 -6.42 7.55
CA PHE A 150 -10.88 -6.49 8.88
C PHE A 150 -10.98 -5.18 9.68
N GLY A 151 -11.62 -4.14 9.13
CA GLY A 151 -11.71 -2.81 9.76
C GLY A 151 -10.38 -2.06 9.84
N LEU A 152 -9.37 -2.52 9.08
CA LEU A 152 -8.00 -1.99 9.08
C LEU A 152 -7.84 -0.85 8.07
N LEU A 153 -8.61 -0.87 6.98
CA LEU A 153 -8.82 0.28 6.10
C LEU A 153 -10.20 0.85 6.39
N THR A 154 -10.39 1.46 7.55
CA THR A 154 -11.55 2.31 7.75
C THR A 154 -11.29 3.62 6.99
N PRO A 155 -12.00 3.93 5.88
CA PRO A 155 -11.79 5.17 5.12
C PRO A 155 -12.28 6.43 5.87
N ILE A 156 -12.78 6.23 7.09
CA ILE A 156 -13.35 7.24 7.97
C ILE A 156 -12.26 7.84 8.87
N GLU A 157 -11.15 7.16 9.17
CA GLU A 157 -10.25 7.61 10.23
C GLU A 157 -9.26 8.73 9.86
N HIS A 158 -8.94 8.97 8.59
CA HIS A 158 -8.12 10.16 8.26
C HIS A 158 -8.96 11.45 8.25
N HIS A 159 -10.21 11.41 7.78
CA HIS A 159 -11.14 12.54 7.95
C HIS A 159 -11.58 12.73 9.40
N HIS A 160 -11.65 11.65 10.18
CA HIS A 160 -12.05 11.72 11.58
C HIS A 160 -10.88 12.06 12.51
N ALA A 161 -9.63 11.69 12.22
CA ALA A 161 -8.46 12.09 13.01
C ALA A 161 -8.26 13.62 13.00
N ASP A 162 -8.46 14.27 11.85
CA ASP A 162 -8.41 15.73 11.75
C ASP A 162 -9.59 16.39 12.47
N ARG A 163 -10.81 15.83 12.37
CA ARG A 163 -11.99 16.33 13.08
C ARG A 163 -11.93 16.08 14.58
N TYR A 164 -11.38 14.96 15.03
CA TYR A 164 -11.22 14.64 16.44
C TYR A 164 -10.08 15.45 17.03
N THR A 165 -8.98 15.69 16.33
CA THR A 165 -7.91 16.59 16.79
C THR A 165 -8.43 18.02 16.96
N ALA A 166 -9.19 18.53 15.98
CA ALA A 166 -9.82 19.85 16.10
C ALA A 166 -10.93 19.89 17.17
N ALA A 167 -11.74 18.83 17.32
CA ALA A 167 -12.74 18.74 18.38
C ALA A 167 -12.10 18.60 19.78
N LEU A 168 -10.96 17.92 19.91
CA LEU A 168 -10.19 17.80 21.15
C LEU A 168 -9.56 19.14 21.53
N GLN A 169 -9.02 19.89 20.56
CA GLN A 169 -8.49 21.24 20.75
C GLN A 169 -9.59 22.25 21.13
N GLY A 170 -10.79 22.12 20.55
CA GLY A 170 -11.95 22.91 20.95
C GLY A 170 -12.44 22.57 22.37
N LEU A 171 -12.45 21.30 22.76
CA LEU A 171 -12.73 20.86 24.14
C LEU A 171 -11.65 21.30 25.15
N GLN A 172 -10.43 21.60 24.68
CA GLN A 172 -9.31 22.12 25.47
C GLN A 172 -9.20 23.67 25.45
N GLY A 173 -10.21 24.36 24.91
CA GLY A 173 -10.31 25.83 24.97
C GLY A 173 -9.72 26.60 23.77
N GLY A 174 -9.44 25.93 22.64
CA GLY A 174 -8.82 26.51 21.44
C GLY A 174 -9.76 27.12 20.38
N GLY A 175 -11.07 27.19 20.64
CA GLY A 175 -12.07 27.71 19.67
C GLY A 175 -13.00 26.61 19.11
N GLU A 176 -13.94 26.97 18.24
CA GLU A 176 -14.89 26.01 17.64
C GLU A 176 -14.30 25.36 16.38
N ALA A 177 -14.22 24.02 16.39
CA ALA A 177 -13.84 23.25 15.22
C ALA A 177 -14.90 23.41 14.11
N GLY A 178 -14.51 23.99 12.98
CA GLY A 178 -15.36 24.21 11.82
C GLY A 178 -14.79 23.62 10.54
N LEU A 179 -15.61 23.55 9.50
CA LEU A 179 -15.10 23.41 8.13
C LEU A 179 -14.60 24.78 7.66
N ALA A 180 -13.53 24.80 6.88
CA ALA A 180 -13.08 26.00 6.19
C ALA A 180 -14.24 26.63 5.41
N ALA A 181 -14.30 27.97 5.37
CA ALA A 181 -15.36 28.68 4.67
C ALA A 181 -15.36 28.33 3.17
N GLU A 182 -14.16 28.26 2.59
CA GLU A 182 -13.94 27.97 1.18
C GLU A 182 -13.50 26.51 0.97
N PRO A 183 -14.04 25.81 -0.04
CA PRO A 183 -13.58 24.48 -0.42
C PRO A 183 -12.20 24.51 -1.08
N VAL A 184 -11.49 23.39 -1.06
CA VAL A 184 -10.31 23.21 -1.92
C VAL A 184 -10.79 23.09 -3.36
N ALA A 185 -10.27 23.96 -4.23
CA ALA A 185 -10.67 24.01 -5.63
C ALA A 185 -10.44 22.64 -6.31
N GLY A 186 -11.49 22.11 -6.94
CA GLY A 186 -11.46 20.87 -7.70
C GLY A 186 -11.66 19.59 -6.87
N LEU A 187 -11.53 19.62 -5.54
CA LEU A 187 -11.68 18.43 -4.71
C LEU A 187 -13.13 18.23 -4.25
N TRP A 188 -13.59 16.99 -4.27
CA TRP A 188 -14.96 16.62 -3.91
C TRP A 188 -14.97 15.49 -2.90
N ILE A 189 -15.82 15.56 -1.87
CA ILE A 189 -15.93 14.53 -0.83
C ILE A 189 -17.29 13.85 -0.84
N CYS A 190 -17.30 12.52 -0.79
CA CYS A 190 -18.50 11.70 -0.63
C CYS A 190 -19.09 11.90 0.76
N LYS A 191 -20.33 12.36 0.87
CA LYS A 191 -21.02 12.54 2.17
C LYS A 191 -21.35 11.23 2.89
N VAL A 192 -21.26 10.09 2.20
CA VAL A 192 -21.61 8.77 2.76
C VAL A 192 -20.41 8.12 3.43
N CYS A 193 -19.24 8.16 2.79
CA CYS A 193 -18.04 7.45 3.26
C CYS A 193 -16.77 8.31 3.29
N SER A 194 -16.89 9.61 3.05
CA SER A 194 -15.80 10.59 3.11
C SER A 194 -14.65 10.40 2.12
N MET A 195 -14.82 9.58 1.08
CA MET A 195 -13.85 9.49 -0.02
C MET A 195 -13.72 10.85 -0.72
N ILE A 196 -12.48 11.29 -0.95
CA ILE A 196 -12.20 12.50 -1.73
C ILE A 196 -11.84 12.09 -3.16
N TYR A 197 -12.54 12.66 -4.13
CA TYR A 197 -12.18 12.64 -5.53
C TYR A 197 -11.24 13.82 -5.83
N ASP A 198 -10.06 13.53 -6.38
CA ASP A 198 -9.13 14.51 -6.94
C ASP A 198 -9.11 14.35 -8.47
N PRO A 199 -9.47 15.40 -9.24
CA PRO A 199 -9.35 15.41 -10.69
C PRO A 199 -7.98 15.00 -11.18
N LYS A 200 -6.89 15.29 -10.45
CA LYS A 200 -5.53 14.87 -10.83
C LYS A 200 -5.40 13.37 -10.98
N ASP A 201 -6.07 12.62 -10.11
CA ASP A 201 -6.02 11.15 -10.09
C ASP A 201 -7.11 10.57 -11.00
N GLY A 202 -8.25 11.24 -11.09
CA GLY A 202 -9.43 10.73 -11.80
C GLY A 202 -10.00 9.49 -11.12
N ASP A 203 -10.58 8.60 -11.91
CA ASP A 203 -10.96 7.24 -11.49
C ASP A 203 -10.82 6.28 -12.68
N PRO A 204 -9.58 5.93 -13.06
CA PRO A 204 -9.33 5.14 -14.28
C PRO A 204 -9.99 3.76 -14.25
N ASP A 205 -10.18 3.20 -13.05
CA ASP A 205 -10.83 1.90 -12.83
C ASP A 205 -12.30 1.90 -13.25
N SER A 206 -12.97 3.04 -13.10
CA SER A 206 -14.33 3.27 -13.58
C SER A 206 -14.39 4.00 -14.92
N GLY A 207 -13.25 4.15 -15.61
CA GLY A 207 -13.16 4.79 -16.93
C GLY A 207 -13.07 6.32 -16.91
N ILE A 208 -12.77 6.94 -15.77
CA ILE A 208 -12.56 8.39 -15.64
C ILE A 208 -11.07 8.68 -15.70
N ALA A 209 -10.61 9.32 -16.77
CA ALA A 209 -9.19 9.57 -16.96
C ALA A 209 -8.63 10.56 -15.91
N PRO A 210 -7.33 10.44 -15.54
CA PRO A 210 -6.65 11.46 -14.75
C PRO A 210 -6.74 12.83 -15.43
N GLY A 211 -6.89 13.88 -14.64
CA GLY A 211 -7.17 15.25 -15.08
C GLY A 211 -8.66 15.57 -15.31
N THR A 212 -9.58 14.60 -15.20
CA THR A 212 -11.02 14.85 -15.44
C THR A 212 -11.65 15.64 -14.29
N PRO A 213 -12.18 16.86 -14.52
CA PRO A 213 -12.94 17.60 -13.50
C PRO A 213 -14.12 16.78 -12.99
N PHE A 214 -14.48 16.92 -11.70
CA PHE A 214 -15.59 16.16 -11.11
C PHE A 214 -16.92 16.44 -11.84
N GLU A 215 -17.07 17.66 -12.32
CA GLU A 215 -18.21 18.14 -13.08
C GLU A 215 -18.38 17.35 -14.40
N ASP A 216 -17.28 16.90 -15.00
CA ASP A 216 -17.24 16.18 -16.28
C ASP A 216 -17.41 14.66 -16.14
N ILE A 217 -17.46 14.13 -14.92
CA ILE A 217 -17.73 12.71 -14.66
C ILE A 217 -19.18 12.37 -15.08
N PRO A 218 -19.45 11.19 -15.69
CA PRO A 218 -20.81 10.72 -15.95
C PRO A 218 -21.71 10.66 -14.70
N GLU A 219 -23.00 10.95 -14.84
CA GLU A 219 -23.95 10.97 -13.70
C GLU A 219 -24.25 9.60 -13.10
N ASP A 220 -24.04 8.53 -13.87
CA ASP A 220 -24.18 7.15 -13.43
C ASP A 220 -22.93 6.60 -12.72
N TRP A 221 -21.85 7.39 -12.67
CA TRP A 221 -20.69 7.07 -11.85
C TRP A 221 -21.07 6.94 -10.37
N VAL A 222 -20.48 5.94 -9.72
CA VAL A 222 -20.69 5.65 -8.30
C VAL A 222 -19.38 5.73 -7.56
N CYS A 223 -19.44 6.17 -6.30
CA CYS A 223 -18.30 6.17 -5.40
C CYS A 223 -17.67 4.77 -5.34
N THR A 224 -16.41 4.66 -5.72
CA THR A 224 -15.63 3.41 -5.70
C THR A 224 -15.46 2.81 -4.30
N ILE A 225 -15.76 3.59 -3.26
CA ILE A 225 -15.65 3.14 -1.87
C ILE A 225 -16.95 2.54 -1.35
N CYS A 226 -18.09 3.20 -1.56
CA CYS A 226 -19.36 2.82 -0.93
C CYS A 226 -20.53 2.60 -1.91
N GLY A 227 -20.31 2.76 -3.21
CA GLY A 227 -21.35 2.62 -4.24
C GLY A 227 -22.39 3.74 -4.24
N ALA A 228 -22.22 4.79 -3.42
CA ALA A 228 -23.11 5.94 -3.43
C ALA A 228 -23.02 6.68 -4.77
N ARG A 229 -24.16 7.20 -5.25
CA ARG A 229 -24.22 7.95 -6.52
C ARG A 229 -23.38 9.22 -6.47
N LYS A 230 -22.89 9.69 -7.62
CA LYS A 230 -22.17 10.98 -7.80
C LYS A 230 -22.82 12.15 -7.04
N SER A 231 -24.15 12.22 -7.01
CA SER A 231 -24.93 13.22 -6.27
C SER A 231 -24.69 13.28 -4.75
N SER A 232 -24.00 12.28 -4.20
CA SER A 232 -23.64 12.22 -2.79
C SER A 232 -22.36 12.97 -2.48
N PHE A 233 -21.64 13.46 -3.49
CA PHE A 233 -20.43 14.25 -3.31
C PHE A 233 -20.76 15.74 -3.13
N VAL A 234 -19.90 16.43 -2.39
CA VAL A 234 -19.92 17.89 -2.21
C VAL A 234 -18.50 18.43 -2.30
N PRO A 235 -18.29 19.73 -2.59
CA PRO A 235 -16.95 20.31 -2.58
C PRO A 235 -16.25 20.05 -1.24
N TYR A 236 -15.03 19.53 -1.30
CA TYR A 236 -14.25 19.19 -0.12
C TYR A 236 -13.83 20.47 0.62
N ARG A 237 -14.15 20.53 1.90
CA ARG A 237 -13.69 21.58 2.82
C ARG A 237 -12.83 20.92 3.88
N PRO A 238 -11.56 21.34 4.02
CA PRO A 238 -10.72 20.86 5.10
C PRO A 238 -11.24 21.42 6.43
N VAL A 239 -10.80 20.81 7.52
CA VAL A 239 -11.06 21.35 8.86
C VAL A 239 -10.26 22.65 9.01
N ASP A 240 -10.91 23.66 9.60
CA ASP A 240 -10.31 24.95 9.92
C ASP A 240 -10.58 25.29 11.39
N LEU A 241 -9.56 25.80 12.07
CA LEU A 241 -9.66 26.27 13.44
C LEU A 241 -9.90 27.77 13.40
N LYS A 242 -11.14 28.17 13.60
CA LYS A 242 -11.47 29.60 13.71
C LYS A 242 -11.02 30.10 15.08
N ALA A 243 -10.16 31.12 15.08
CA ALA A 243 -9.86 31.87 16.30
C ALA A 243 -11.16 32.46 16.87
N ALA A 244 -11.33 32.36 18.18
CA ALA A 244 -12.46 32.93 18.92
C ALA A 244 -12.49 34.47 18.84
#